data_AF-A0A218UCM5-F1
#
_entry.id   AF-A0A218UCM5-F1
#
_cell.length_a   1.000
_cell.length_b   1.000
_cell.length_c   1.000
_cell.angle_alpha   90.00
_cell.angle_beta   90.00
_cell.angle_gamma   90.00
#
_symmetry.space_group_name_H-M   'P 1'
#
loop_
_entity.id
_entity.type
_entity.pdbx_description
1 polymer ?
#
loop_
_entity_poly.entity_id
_entity_poly.type
_entity_poly.pdbx_seq_one_letter_code
_entity_poly.pdbx_strand_id
1 'polypeptide(L)'
;MELRCEGGKYLPKPEPRQLVLAYDYSREVSSLEELEALITDPDEMRMQALLIRERILGPSHPDTSYYIRYRGAVYADSGNFERCINLWKYALDMQQGNLEPLSPMTASSFLSFAELYSYVLQDRSKGTLATHLGFSDLIGVLSKGVREVERALVHGKDPVADSAQFTKTLAIILHLVFLLEKVECTPEQEHQKRQTIYRLLKCSPRAKNGFTLLHMAVDKDTTTVGRYPVGKFPSLHVVNLLLECGADPDSRDYDNNTPLHVAARNNCPLIMSALMEAGAHMDATNAFKQTAYELLDEKLLTKSTMQPFNYITLQCLAARALDKHKIPYKGFIPEELEAFIELH
;
A
#
# COMPACT_ATOMS: atom_id res chain seq x y z
N MET A 1 22.45 -27.58 29.95
CA MET A 1 22.76 -26.54 30.95
C MET A 1 24.17 -26.68 31.54
N GLU A 2 24.78 -27.87 31.51
CA GLU A 2 26.12 -28.12 32.11
C GLU A 2 27.28 -27.40 31.41
N LEU A 3 27.19 -27.14 30.10
CA LEU A 3 28.19 -26.36 29.32
C LEU A 3 28.38 -24.89 29.78
N ARG A 4 27.50 -24.34 30.63
CA ARG A 4 27.70 -23.00 31.24
C ARG A 4 28.40 -23.04 32.59
N CYS A 5 28.49 -24.21 33.23
CA CYS A 5 29.07 -24.38 34.57
C CYS A 5 30.50 -24.93 34.53
N GLU A 6 30.97 -25.44 33.38
CA GLU A 6 32.36 -25.85 33.17
C GLU A 6 33.28 -24.64 32.98
N GLY A 7 33.56 -23.89 34.05
CA GLY A 7 34.78 -23.07 34.24
C GLY A 7 35.25 -22.14 33.12
N GLY A 8 34.43 -21.87 32.11
CA GLY A 8 34.76 -21.00 30.99
C GLY A 8 34.79 -19.55 31.45
N LYS A 9 35.59 -18.71 30.79
CA LYS A 9 35.57 -17.25 31.02
C LYS A 9 34.12 -16.78 30.92
N TYR A 10 33.61 -16.16 31.99
CA TYR A 10 32.33 -15.47 31.97
C TYR A 10 32.33 -14.48 30.81
N LEU A 11 31.50 -14.73 29.81
CA LEU A 11 31.25 -13.78 28.74
C LEU A 11 30.24 -12.77 29.29
N PRO A 12 30.64 -11.52 29.57
CA PRO A 12 29.71 -10.53 30.09
C PRO A 12 28.59 -10.30 29.09
N LYS A 13 27.39 -10.06 29.60
CA LYS A 13 26.28 -9.61 28.76
C LYS A 13 26.74 -8.33 28.05
N PRO A 14 26.75 -8.29 26.71
CA PRO A 14 27.07 -7.05 26.02
C PRO A 14 26.01 -6.02 26.37
N GLU A 15 26.43 -4.82 26.79
CA GLU A 15 25.49 -3.75 27.02
C GLU A 15 24.79 -3.39 25.70
N PRO A 16 23.46 -3.16 25.73
CA PRO A 16 22.74 -2.77 24.53
C PRO A 16 23.31 -1.43 24.04
N ARG A 17 23.75 -1.40 22.78
CA ARG A 17 24.36 -0.20 22.17
C ARG A 17 23.41 0.99 22.14
N GLN A 18 22.10 0.73 22.07
CA GLN A 18 21.06 1.75 22.07
C GLN A 18 19.79 1.18 22.71
N LEU A 19 19.16 1.99 23.56
CA LEU A 19 17.85 1.67 24.13
C LEU A 19 16.75 1.99 23.12
N VAL A 20 15.77 1.11 23.05
CA VAL A 20 14.74 1.15 22.02
C VAL A 20 13.45 1.74 22.60
N LEU A 21 12.95 2.82 22.01
CA LEU A 21 11.68 3.44 22.41
C LEU A 21 10.50 2.46 22.39
N ALA A 22 10.45 1.55 21.42
CA ALA A 22 9.40 0.53 21.33
C ALA A 22 9.36 -0.40 22.55
N TYR A 23 10.46 -0.49 23.30
CA TYR A 23 10.55 -1.22 24.56
C TYR A 23 10.62 -0.29 25.78
N ASP A 24 10.15 0.95 25.71
CA ASP A 24 10.27 1.95 26.78
C ASP A 24 11.68 2.25 27.26
N TYR A 25 12.67 2.00 26.40
CA TYR A 25 14.06 2.08 26.80
C TYR A 25 14.41 1.09 27.93
N SER A 26 13.62 0.04 28.13
CA SER A 26 13.87 -1.01 29.11
C SER A 26 15.21 -1.70 28.85
N ARG A 27 15.87 -2.09 29.94
CA ARG A 27 17.18 -2.76 29.93
C ARG A 27 17.04 -4.19 30.40
N GLU A 28 17.92 -5.05 29.92
CA GLU A 28 17.99 -6.41 30.44
C GLU A 28 18.38 -6.40 31.91
N VAL A 29 17.61 -7.12 32.71
CA VAL A 29 17.88 -7.31 34.14
C VAL A 29 19.28 -7.92 34.35
N SER A 30 20.03 -7.31 35.24
CA SER A 30 21.44 -7.62 35.52
C SER A 30 21.71 -8.00 36.97
N SER A 31 20.83 -7.59 37.90
CA SER A 31 20.96 -7.89 39.34
C SER A 31 19.85 -8.81 39.85
N LEU A 32 20.07 -9.42 41.02
CA LEU A 32 19.06 -10.27 41.67
C LEU A 32 17.86 -9.43 42.15
N GLU A 33 18.12 -8.22 42.66
CA GLU A 33 17.08 -7.30 43.15
C GLU A 33 16.13 -6.87 42.02
N GLU A 34 16.67 -6.54 40.83
CA GLU A 34 15.88 -6.25 39.63
C GLU A 34 15.06 -7.46 39.19
N LEU A 35 15.60 -8.68 39.33
CA LEU A 35 14.89 -9.91 38.97
C LEU A 35 13.72 -10.20 39.91
N GLU A 36 13.90 -9.95 41.21
CA GLU A 36 12.82 -10.09 42.20
C GLU A 36 11.70 -9.06 41.96
N ALA A 37 12.05 -7.82 41.62
CA ALA A 37 11.08 -6.79 41.24
C ALA A 37 10.24 -7.20 40.01
N LEU A 38 10.86 -7.85 39.03
CA LEU A 38 10.22 -8.32 37.80
C LEU A 38 9.08 -9.32 38.05
N ILE A 39 9.16 -10.12 39.13
CA ILE A 39 8.12 -11.12 39.46
C ILE A 39 6.76 -10.46 39.69
N THR A 40 6.77 -9.21 40.16
CA THR A 40 5.56 -8.45 40.44
C THR A 40 4.93 -7.79 39.22
N ASP A 41 5.67 -7.69 38.10
CA ASP A 41 5.20 -7.10 36.84
C ASP A 41 5.32 -8.11 35.67
N PRO A 42 4.22 -8.83 35.37
CA PRO A 42 4.19 -9.76 34.24
C PRO A 42 4.40 -9.10 32.88
N ASP A 43 4.12 -7.80 32.75
CA ASP A 43 4.25 -7.07 31.50
C ASP A 43 5.72 -6.84 31.16
N GLU A 44 6.47 -6.30 32.13
CA GLU A 44 7.92 -6.14 32.07
C GLU A 44 8.64 -7.49 31.93
N MET A 45 8.18 -8.53 32.64
CA MET A 45 8.75 -9.88 32.47
C MET A 45 8.71 -10.37 31.02
N ARG A 46 7.62 -10.08 30.30
CA ARG A 46 7.50 -10.43 28.88
C ARG A 46 8.37 -9.53 28.00
N MET A 47 8.56 -8.27 28.37
CA MET A 47 9.48 -7.36 27.67
C MET A 47 10.93 -7.83 27.77
N GLN A 48 11.35 -8.33 28.94
CA GLN A 48 12.67 -8.95 29.12
C GLN A 48 12.90 -10.11 28.14
N ALA A 49 11.88 -10.94 27.90
CA ALA A 49 11.98 -12.02 26.92
C ALA A 49 12.23 -11.52 25.48
N LEU A 50 11.70 -10.34 25.11
CA LEU A 50 11.96 -9.73 23.81
C LEU A 50 13.38 -9.18 23.72
N LEU A 51 13.84 -8.45 24.74
CA LEU A 51 15.20 -7.92 24.82
C LEU A 51 16.24 -9.04 24.69
N ILE A 52 16.07 -10.11 25.47
CA ILE A 52 16.96 -11.27 25.46
C ILE A 52 16.94 -11.95 24.09
N ARG A 53 15.75 -12.10 23.48
CA ARG A 53 15.61 -12.71 22.15
C ARG A 53 16.35 -11.90 21.10
N GLU A 54 16.17 -10.59 21.09
CA GLU A 54 16.84 -9.69 20.14
C GLU A 54 18.36 -9.71 20.32
N ARG A 55 18.86 -9.71 21.57
CA ARG A 55 20.31 -9.82 21.83
C ARG A 55 20.90 -11.14 21.36
N ILE A 56 20.20 -12.26 21.56
CA ILE A 56 20.72 -13.60 21.24
C ILE A 56 20.58 -13.93 19.75
N LEU A 57 19.40 -13.69 19.17
CA LEU A 57 19.11 -14.06 17.78
C LEU A 57 19.48 -12.96 16.78
N GLY A 58 19.53 -11.70 17.24
CA GLY A 58 19.74 -10.54 16.39
C GLY A 58 18.47 -10.08 15.64
N PRO A 59 18.54 -8.89 15.02
CA PRO A 59 17.41 -8.28 14.32
C PRO A 59 17.09 -8.93 12.96
N SER A 60 18.01 -9.72 12.40
CA SER A 60 17.83 -10.43 11.12
C SER A 60 17.03 -11.73 11.27
N HIS A 61 16.93 -12.27 12.49
CA HIS A 61 16.24 -13.54 12.73
C HIS A 61 14.71 -13.36 12.66
N PRO A 62 13.98 -14.20 11.90
CA PRO A 62 12.52 -14.10 11.75
C PRO A 62 11.76 -14.03 13.07
N ASP A 63 12.12 -14.91 14.03
CA ASP A 63 11.49 -14.97 15.35
C ASP A 63 11.57 -13.66 16.14
N THR A 64 12.67 -12.90 16.00
CA THR A 64 12.82 -11.61 16.69
C THR A 64 11.67 -10.69 16.29
N SER A 65 11.49 -10.45 14.99
CA SER A 65 10.41 -9.60 14.48
C SER A 65 9.01 -10.20 14.74
N TYR A 66 8.87 -11.52 14.67
CA TYR A 66 7.59 -12.21 14.89
C TYR A 66 7.07 -12.01 16.32
N TYR A 67 7.92 -12.25 17.33
CA TYR A 67 7.48 -12.14 18.73
C TYR A 67 7.26 -10.68 19.18
N ILE A 68 8.00 -9.73 18.61
CA ILE A 68 7.71 -8.29 18.80
C ILE A 68 6.32 -7.96 18.25
N ARG A 69 5.99 -8.45 17.04
CA ARG A 69 4.65 -8.29 16.46
C ARG A 69 3.58 -8.97 17.31
N TYR A 70 3.83 -10.20 17.76
CA TYR A 70 2.90 -10.92 18.62
C TYR A 70 2.60 -10.14 19.90
N ARG A 71 3.63 -9.57 20.54
CA ARG A 71 3.44 -8.72 21.73
C ARG A 71 2.59 -7.49 21.41
N GLY A 72 2.83 -6.84 20.28
CA GLY A 72 1.99 -5.73 19.82
C GLY A 72 0.52 -6.14 19.65
N ALA A 73 0.24 -7.32 19.10
CA ALA A 73 -1.13 -7.83 18.97
C ALA A 73 -1.82 -7.99 20.34
N VAL A 74 -1.11 -8.50 21.35
CA VAL A 74 -1.63 -8.61 22.73
C VAL A 74 -1.99 -7.23 23.31
N TYR A 75 -1.19 -6.19 23.02
CA TYR A 75 -1.55 -4.82 23.41
C TYR A 75 -2.78 -4.30 22.67
N ALA A 76 -2.92 -4.61 21.37
CA ALA A 76 -4.11 -4.24 20.60
C ALA A 76 -5.38 -4.93 21.14
N ASP A 77 -5.31 -6.20 21.51
CA ASP A 77 -6.42 -6.94 22.14
C ASP A 77 -6.82 -6.32 23.49
N SER A 78 -5.85 -5.71 24.18
CA SER A 78 -6.06 -4.97 25.43
C SER A 78 -6.50 -3.51 25.22
N GLY A 79 -6.69 -3.06 23.96
CA GLY A 79 -7.07 -1.69 23.61
C GLY A 79 -5.92 -0.68 23.54
N ASN A 80 -4.68 -1.08 23.83
CA ASN A 80 -3.50 -0.22 23.78
C ASN A 80 -2.89 -0.23 22.37
N PHE A 81 -3.52 0.50 21.45
CA PHE A 81 -3.08 0.56 20.05
C PHE A 81 -1.77 1.31 19.85
N GLU A 82 -1.47 2.32 20.67
CA GLU A 82 -0.22 3.08 20.57
C GLU A 82 1.00 2.17 20.80
N ARG A 83 0.96 1.34 21.85
CA ARG A 83 1.99 0.32 22.12
C ARG A 83 2.13 -0.68 20.99
N CYS A 84 1.00 -1.16 20.46
CA CYS A 84 0.99 -2.06 19.33
C CYS A 84 1.72 -1.46 18.12
N ILE A 85 1.33 -0.24 17.74
CA ILE A 85 1.89 0.46 16.58
C ILE A 85 3.39 0.71 16.75
N ASN A 86 3.85 1.11 17.95
CA ASN A 86 5.27 1.33 18.22
C ASN A 86 6.10 0.04 18.07
N LEU A 87 5.63 -1.06 18.66
CA LEU A 87 6.29 -2.38 18.53
C LEU A 87 6.29 -2.87 17.08
N TRP A 88 5.15 -2.76 16.39
CA TRP A 88 5.05 -3.19 15.00
C TRP A 88 5.89 -2.33 14.06
N LYS A 89 5.98 -1.01 14.27
CA LYS A 89 6.83 -0.10 13.47
C LYS A 89 8.29 -0.48 13.64
N TYR A 90 8.70 -0.79 14.86
CA TYR A 90 10.05 -1.25 15.16
C TYR A 90 10.37 -2.60 14.50
N ALA A 91 9.47 -3.58 14.61
CA ALA A 91 9.61 -4.87 13.92
C ALA A 91 9.65 -4.70 12.39
N LEU A 92 8.85 -3.79 11.83
CA LEU A 92 8.84 -3.49 10.40
C LEU A 92 10.16 -2.83 9.94
N ASP A 93 10.74 -1.94 10.76
CA ASP A 93 12.06 -1.38 10.46
C ASP A 93 13.16 -2.43 10.48
N MET A 94 13.12 -3.39 11.41
CA MET A 94 14.04 -4.54 11.37
C MET A 94 13.86 -5.37 10.10
N GLN A 95 12.61 -5.65 9.73
CA GLN A 95 12.30 -6.44 8.54
C GLN A 95 12.79 -5.74 7.27
N GLN A 96 12.52 -4.44 7.10
CA GLN A 96 13.00 -3.69 5.95
C GLN A 96 14.52 -3.48 5.95
N GLY A 97 15.17 -3.49 7.11
CA GLY A 97 16.62 -3.39 7.22
C GLY A 97 17.36 -4.70 6.89
N ASN A 98 16.76 -5.86 7.19
CA ASN A 98 17.45 -7.15 7.13
C ASN A 98 16.91 -8.12 6.08
N LEU A 99 15.67 -7.95 5.59
CA LEU A 99 15.06 -8.83 4.60
C LEU A 99 15.11 -8.22 3.20
N GLU A 100 15.10 -9.10 2.21
CA GLU A 100 14.93 -8.72 0.82
C GLU A 100 13.59 -8.01 0.59
N PRO A 101 13.53 -7.07 -0.38
CA PRO A 101 12.28 -6.38 -0.70
C PRO A 101 11.15 -7.36 -1.04
N LEU A 102 9.92 -7.01 -0.66
CA LEU A 102 8.69 -7.80 -0.89
C LEU A 102 8.63 -9.13 -0.15
N SER A 103 9.46 -9.34 0.87
CA SER A 103 9.38 -10.58 1.65
C SER A 103 7.93 -10.85 2.15
N PRO A 104 7.49 -12.11 2.21
CA PRO A 104 6.17 -12.47 2.76
C PRO A 104 5.95 -11.93 4.17
N MET A 105 7.01 -11.85 4.96
CA MET A 105 7.00 -11.32 6.31
C MET A 105 6.68 -9.82 6.33
N THR A 106 7.35 -9.03 5.47
CA THR A 106 7.12 -7.58 5.36
C THR A 106 5.69 -7.28 4.90
N ALA A 107 5.19 -8.00 3.88
CA ALA A 107 3.81 -7.79 3.41
C ALA A 107 2.76 -8.21 4.45
N SER A 108 3.00 -9.29 5.20
CA SER A 108 2.15 -9.67 6.33
C SER A 108 2.09 -8.55 7.38
N SER A 109 3.22 -7.91 7.68
CA SER A 109 3.26 -6.78 8.62
C SER A 109 2.44 -5.60 8.11
N PHE A 110 2.57 -5.21 6.84
CA PHE A 110 1.76 -4.14 6.26
C PHE A 110 0.26 -4.46 6.27
N LEU A 111 -0.12 -5.71 5.97
CA LEU A 111 -1.52 -6.13 6.02
C LEU A 111 -2.07 -6.04 7.45
N SER A 112 -1.32 -6.50 8.46
CA SER A 112 -1.74 -6.37 9.86
C SER A 112 -1.94 -4.91 10.27
N PHE A 113 -1.08 -3.99 9.82
CA PHE A 113 -1.30 -2.55 10.04
C PHE A 113 -2.59 -2.07 9.41
N ALA A 114 -2.85 -2.44 8.14
CA ALA A 114 -4.07 -2.02 7.44
C ALA A 114 -5.34 -2.55 8.13
N GLU A 115 -5.32 -3.80 8.61
CA GLU A 115 -6.40 -4.41 9.38
C GLU A 115 -6.60 -3.70 10.73
N LEU A 116 -5.53 -3.44 11.48
CA LEU A 116 -5.57 -2.71 12.75
C LEU A 116 -6.15 -1.31 12.56
N TYR A 117 -5.65 -0.55 11.59
CA TYR A 117 -6.13 0.80 11.32
C TYR A 117 -7.59 0.82 10.88
N SER A 118 -8.03 -0.14 10.06
CA SER A 118 -9.45 -0.26 9.71
C SER A 118 -10.32 -0.57 10.93
N TYR A 119 -9.88 -1.48 11.80
CA TYR A 119 -10.58 -1.80 13.04
C TYR A 119 -10.75 -0.57 13.94
N VAL A 120 -9.66 0.15 14.21
CA VAL A 120 -9.69 1.34 15.07
C VAL A 120 -10.56 2.46 14.47
N LEU A 121 -10.49 2.69 13.16
CA LEU A 121 -11.30 3.72 12.50
C LEU A 121 -12.80 3.37 12.47
N GLN A 122 -13.14 2.08 12.34
CA GLN A 122 -14.54 1.61 12.43
C GLN A 122 -15.10 1.68 13.85
N ASP A 123 -14.26 1.55 14.87
CA ASP A 123 -14.70 1.62 16.26
C ASP A 123 -14.82 3.08 16.76
N ARG A 124 -13.98 3.97 16.24
CA ARG A 124 -14.11 5.42 16.44
C ARG A 124 -15.46 5.94 15.93
N SER A 125 -15.93 5.46 14.78
CA SER A 125 -17.26 5.87 14.26
C SER A 125 -18.42 5.34 15.11
N LYS A 126 -18.19 4.32 15.94
CA LYS A 126 -19.14 3.78 16.92
C LYS A 126 -19.00 4.44 18.30
N GLY A 127 -18.08 5.39 18.47
CA GLY A 127 -17.90 6.18 19.70
C GLY A 127 -17.42 5.38 20.92
N THR A 128 -16.82 4.20 20.72
CA THR A 128 -16.54 3.25 21.82
C THR A 128 -15.12 3.41 22.42
N LEU A 129 -14.14 3.95 21.69
CA LEU A 129 -12.79 4.18 22.19
C LEU A 129 -12.24 5.59 21.90
N ALA A 130 -11.62 6.18 22.92
CA ALA A 130 -10.94 7.48 22.89
C ALA A 130 -9.45 7.38 22.46
N THR A 131 -9.12 6.44 21.58
CA THR A 131 -7.73 6.28 21.11
C THR A 131 -7.44 7.21 19.94
N HIS A 132 -6.47 8.12 20.14
CA HIS A 132 -5.96 9.03 19.12
C HIS A 132 -5.06 8.28 18.14
N LEU A 133 -5.65 7.57 17.17
CA LEU A 133 -4.86 7.07 16.05
C LEU A 133 -4.59 8.24 15.10
N GLY A 134 -3.34 8.71 15.10
CA GLY A 134 -2.94 9.93 14.41
C GLY A 134 -2.59 9.72 12.94
N PHE A 135 -2.82 10.75 12.12
CA PHE A 135 -2.32 10.85 10.74
C PHE A 135 -0.83 10.44 10.64
N SER A 136 -0.01 10.83 11.62
CA SER A 136 1.43 10.56 11.69
C SER A 136 1.80 9.07 11.63
N ASP A 137 1.02 8.20 12.29
CA ASP A 137 1.32 6.76 12.28
C ASP A 137 0.95 6.11 10.96
N LEU A 138 -0.20 6.50 10.40
CA LEU A 138 -0.68 5.95 9.15
C LEU A 138 0.18 6.42 7.97
N ILE A 139 0.54 7.71 7.91
CA ILE A 139 1.48 8.23 6.90
C ILE A 139 2.88 7.64 7.07
N GLY A 140 3.31 7.36 8.31
CA GLY A 140 4.57 6.70 8.61
C GLY A 140 4.61 5.28 8.05
N VAL A 141 3.54 4.50 8.22
CA VAL A 141 3.44 3.15 7.64
C VAL A 141 3.30 3.22 6.11
N LEU A 142 2.52 4.15 5.57
CA LEU A 142 2.43 4.36 4.12
C LEU A 142 3.80 4.68 3.52
N SER A 143 4.57 5.58 4.13
CA SER A 143 5.92 5.95 3.69
C SER A 143 6.87 4.76 3.69
N LYS A 144 6.76 3.87 4.69
CA LYS A 144 7.50 2.60 4.73
C LYS A 144 7.07 1.65 3.61
N GLY A 145 5.77 1.62 3.27
CA GLY A 145 5.24 0.87 2.13
C GLY A 145 5.79 1.38 0.79
N VAL A 146 5.80 2.70 0.58
CA VAL A 146 6.40 3.33 -0.61
C VAL A 146 7.88 3.01 -0.71
N ARG A 147 8.63 3.10 0.40
CA ARG A 147 10.04 2.68 0.46
C ARG A 147 10.24 1.22 0.05
N GLU A 148 9.30 0.33 0.42
CA GLU A 148 9.38 -1.08 0.04
C GLU A 148 9.23 -1.28 -1.48
N VAL A 149 8.30 -0.55 -2.10
CA VAL A 149 8.11 -0.54 -3.55
C VAL A 149 9.34 0.02 -4.26
N GLU A 150 9.91 1.12 -3.77
CA GLU A 150 11.15 1.69 -4.32
C GLU A 150 12.31 0.71 -4.24
N ARG A 151 12.50 0.06 -3.09
CA ARG A 151 13.52 -0.98 -2.92
C ARG A 151 13.29 -2.11 -3.91
N ALA A 152 12.06 -2.58 -4.09
CA ALA A 152 11.74 -3.65 -5.03
C ALA A 152 12.11 -3.28 -6.48
N LEU A 153 11.79 -2.06 -6.91
CA LEU A 153 12.07 -1.58 -8.26
C LEU A 153 13.56 -1.40 -8.54
N VAL A 154 14.34 -0.93 -7.55
CA VAL A 154 15.81 -0.78 -7.68
C VAL A 154 16.50 -2.13 -7.80
N HIS A 155 16.00 -3.17 -7.13
CA HIS A 155 16.63 -4.50 -7.15
C HIS A 155 16.34 -5.29 -8.44
N GLY A 156 15.54 -4.74 -9.37
CA GLY A 156 15.39 -5.28 -10.74
C GLY A 156 14.96 -6.75 -10.80
N LYS A 157 14.18 -7.24 -9.81
CA LYS A 157 13.78 -8.64 -9.74
C LYS A 157 12.71 -8.96 -10.79
N ASP A 158 12.84 -10.14 -11.39
CA ASP A 158 12.05 -10.61 -12.53
C ASP A 158 10.53 -10.47 -12.33
N PRO A 159 9.80 -9.93 -13.33
CA PRO A 159 8.37 -9.60 -13.25
C PRO A 159 7.42 -10.80 -13.13
N VAL A 160 7.91 -12.04 -12.99
CA VAL A 160 7.09 -13.26 -13.07
C VAL A 160 6.94 -13.99 -11.72
N ALA A 161 8.00 -14.09 -10.91
CA ALA A 161 7.93 -14.85 -9.64
C ALA A 161 7.34 -14.03 -8.49
N ASP A 162 7.70 -12.74 -8.39
CA ASP A 162 7.27 -11.86 -7.30
C ASP A 162 6.07 -10.97 -7.68
N SER A 163 5.53 -11.11 -8.90
CA SER A 163 4.41 -10.30 -9.41
C SER A 163 3.19 -10.31 -8.50
N ALA A 164 2.85 -11.48 -7.96
CA ALA A 164 1.71 -11.64 -7.05
C ALA A 164 1.94 -10.91 -5.72
N GLN A 165 3.15 -11.00 -5.18
CA GLN A 165 3.53 -10.40 -3.90
C GLN A 165 3.69 -8.88 -4.03
N PHE A 166 4.20 -8.42 -5.16
CA PHE A 166 4.25 -7.00 -5.53
C PHE A 166 2.83 -6.43 -5.68
N THR A 167 1.97 -7.11 -6.42
CA THR A 167 0.54 -6.73 -6.58
C THR A 167 -0.15 -6.67 -5.23
N LYS A 168 0.07 -7.66 -4.36
CA LYS A 168 -0.47 -7.66 -3.00
C LYS A 168 0.04 -6.46 -2.18
N THR A 169 1.33 -6.15 -2.26
CA THR A 169 1.92 -4.99 -1.58
C THR A 169 1.30 -3.68 -2.06
N LEU A 170 1.14 -3.49 -3.38
CA LEU A 170 0.47 -2.32 -3.96
C LEU A 170 -0.99 -2.23 -3.53
N ALA A 171 -1.70 -3.37 -3.48
CA ALA A 171 -3.07 -3.40 -2.98
C ALA A 171 -3.13 -2.96 -1.51
N ILE A 172 -2.23 -3.46 -0.63
CA ILE A 172 -2.16 -3.02 0.77
C ILE A 172 -1.89 -1.52 0.86
N ILE A 173 -0.99 -0.98 0.04
CA ILE A 173 -0.69 0.46 0.00
C ILE A 173 -1.93 1.26 -0.39
N LEU A 174 -2.70 0.84 -1.40
CA LEU A 174 -3.97 1.49 -1.76
C LEU A 174 -4.99 1.45 -0.62
N HIS A 175 -5.02 0.37 0.16
CA HIS A 175 -5.87 0.31 1.35
C HIS A 175 -5.42 1.29 2.43
N LEU A 176 -4.11 1.47 2.63
CA LEU A 176 -3.60 2.48 3.56
C LEU A 176 -3.97 3.90 3.09
N VAL A 177 -3.88 4.17 1.77
CA VAL A 177 -4.34 5.44 1.19
C VAL A 177 -5.84 5.63 1.40
N PHE A 178 -6.65 4.58 1.19
CA PHE A 178 -8.08 4.60 1.48
C PHE A 178 -8.40 4.92 2.94
N LEU A 179 -7.59 4.41 3.89
CA LEU A 179 -7.76 4.72 5.30
C LEU A 179 -7.29 6.14 5.66
N LEU A 180 -6.23 6.65 5.03
CA LEU A 180 -5.80 8.06 5.21
C LEU A 180 -6.92 9.04 4.89
N GLU A 181 -7.71 8.76 3.84
CA GLU A 181 -8.80 9.63 3.43
C GLU A 181 -9.94 9.71 4.46
N LYS A 182 -10.04 8.74 5.36
CA LYS A 182 -11.00 8.77 6.47
C LYS A 182 -10.52 9.56 7.69
N VAL A 183 -9.27 9.99 7.68
CA VAL A 183 -8.67 10.75 8.78
C VAL A 183 -8.69 12.23 8.42
N GLU A 184 -9.24 13.05 9.32
CA GLU A 184 -9.21 14.51 9.17
C GLU A 184 -7.75 15.00 9.17
N CYS A 185 -7.35 15.73 8.13
CA CYS A 185 -6.00 16.20 7.92
C CYS A 185 -5.95 17.74 7.97
N THR A 186 -4.88 18.30 8.54
CA THR A 186 -4.56 19.72 8.34
C THR A 186 -4.03 19.95 6.91
N PRO A 187 -4.00 21.19 6.39
CA PRO A 187 -3.46 21.47 5.07
C PRO A 187 -2.01 20.98 4.86
N GLU A 188 -1.18 21.04 5.91
CA GLU A 188 0.19 20.55 5.88
C GLU A 188 0.26 19.02 5.78
N GLN A 189 -0.60 18.34 6.54
CA GLN A 189 -0.72 16.87 6.50
C GLN A 189 -1.24 16.41 5.14
N GLU A 190 -2.19 17.14 4.57
CA GLU A 190 -2.72 16.88 3.24
C GLU A 190 -1.64 17.04 2.15
N HIS A 191 -0.77 18.05 2.28
CA HIS A 191 0.41 18.18 1.41
C HIS A 191 1.37 16.99 1.55
N GLN A 192 1.65 16.54 2.78
CA GLN A 192 2.50 15.37 3.03
C GLN A 192 1.91 14.08 2.45
N LYS A 193 0.58 13.91 2.54
CA LYS A 193 -0.17 12.81 1.91
C LYS A 193 0.07 12.81 0.40
N ARG A 194 -0.20 13.94 -0.26
CA ARG A 194 0.00 14.08 -1.72
C ARG A 194 1.46 13.89 -2.13
N GLN A 195 2.42 14.41 -1.38
CA GLN A 195 3.85 14.21 -1.65
C GLN A 195 4.25 12.73 -1.60
N THR A 196 3.73 11.98 -0.62
CA THR A 196 4.00 10.55 -0.48
C THR A 196 3.40 9.74 -1.63
N ILE A 197 2.17 10.08 -2.05
CA ILE A 197 1.51 9.44 -3.18
C ILE A 197 2.20 9.79 -4.51
N TYR A 198 2.58 11.06 -4.71
CA TYR A 198 3.35 11.49 -5.88
C TYR A 198 4.69 10.75 -5.98
N ARG A 199 5.39 10.57 -4.86
CA ARG A 199 6.63 9.78 -4.80
C ARG A 199 6.41 8.34 -5.28
N LEU A 200 5.29 7.72 -4.87
CA LEU A 200 4.92 6.39 -5.34
C LEU A 200 4.57 6.37 -6.84
N LEU A 201 3.81 7.36 -7.33
CA LEU A 201 3.43 7.47 -8.73
C LEU A 201 4.63 7.70 -9.66
N LYS A 202 5.62 8.49 -9.21
CA LYS A 202 6.86 8.75 -9.95
C LYS A 202 7.65 7.47 -10.26
N CYS A 203 7.51 6.45 -9.42
CA CYS A 203 8.13 5.14 -9.65
C CYS A 203 7.43 4.29 -10.72
N SER A 204 6.27 4.73 -11.21
CA SER A 204 5.44 4.01 -12.20
C SER A 204 5.27 2.51 -11.90
N PRO A 205 4.86 2.11 -10.68
CA PRO A 205 4.78 0.71 -10.33
C PRO A 205 3.72 0.00 -11.17
N ARG A 206 4.08 -1.17 -11.72
CA ARG A 206 3.19 -2.03 -12.51
C ARG A 206 2.91 -3.32 -11.76
N ALA A 207 1.66 -3.53 -11.39
CA ALA A 207 1.19 -4.77 -10.79
C ALA A 207 1.10 -5.88 -11.84
N LYS A 208 0.56 -7.03 -11.44
CA LYS A 208 0.25 -8.15 -12.34
C LYS A 208 -0.60 -7.65 -13.51
N ASN A 209 -0.36 -8.20 -14.70
CA ASN A 209 -1.00 -7.81 -15.96
C ASN A 209 -0.72 -6.36 -16.39
N GLY A 210 0.29 -5.69 -15.83
CA GLY A 210 0.63 -4.31 -16.20
C GLY A 210 -0.28 -3.25 -15.57
N PHE A 211 -1.10 -3.64 -14.59
CA PHE A 211 -2.03 -2.73 -13.91
C PHE A 211 -1.27 -1.60 -13.22
N THR A 212 -1.68 -0.36 -13.49
CA THR A 212 -1.24 0.80 -12.71
C THR A 212 -2.03 0.90 -11.41
N LEU A 213 -1.59 1.76 -10.49
CA LEU A 213 -2.35 2.06 -9.27
C LEU A 213 -3.78 2.53 -9.58
N LEU A 214 -3.98 3.24 -10.69
CA LEU A 214 -5.29 3.70 -11.11
C LEU A 214 -6.18 2.53 -11.57
N HIS A 215 -5.64 1.56 -12.33
CA HIS A 215 -6.36 0.32 -12.65
C HIS A 215 -6.80 -0.40 -11.37
N MET A 216 -5.89 -0.57 -10.41
CA MET A 216 -6.17 -1.25 -9.16
C MET A 216 -7.22 -0.52 -8.31
N ALA A 217 -7.18 0.81 -8.24
CA ALA A 217 -8.17 1.62 -7.50
C ALA A 217 -9.59 1.51 -8.08
N VAL A 218 -9.69 1.20 -9.37
CA VAL A 218 -10.94 1.03 -10.11
C VAL A 218 -11.39 -0.44 -10.16
N ASP A 219 -10.50 -1.37 -9.80
CA ASP A 219 -10.76 -2.80 -9.86
C ASP A 219 -11.41 -3.36 -8.60
N LYS A 220 -12.36 -4.29 -8.76
CA LYS A 220 -13.09 -4.93 -7.65
C LYS A 220 -12.21 -5.92 -6.89
N ASP A 221 -11.32 -6.62 -7.61
CA ASP A 221 -10.48 -7.68 -7.03
C ASP A 221 -9.44 -7.12 -6.07
N THR A 222 -9.10 -5.83 -6.21
CA THR A 222 -8.24 -5.12 -5.26
C THR A 222 -8.78 -5.17 -3.83
N THR A 223 -10.10 -5.27 -3.63
CA THR A 223 -10.73 -5.33 -2.30
C THR A 223 -10.24 -6.52 -1.45
N THR A 224 -9.86 -7.63 -2.07
CA THR A 224 -9.51 -8.87 -1.35
C THR A 224 -8.01 -8.99 -1.11
N VAL A 225 -7.53 -8.42 -0.01
CA VAL A 225 -6.09 -8.43 0.35
C VAL A 225 -5.78 -9.34 1.56
N GLY A 226 -6.75 -9.52 2.45
CA GLY A 226 -6.59 -10.25 3.71
C GLY A 226 -7.85 -10.99 4.14
N ARG A 227 -7.85 -11.48 5.38
CA ARG A 227 -9.01 -12.17 5.97
C ARG A 227 -10.15 -11.19 6.26
N TYR A 228 -9.79 -9.94 6.60
CA TYR A 228 -10.76 -8.90 6.95
C TYR A 228 -10.82 -7.81 5.87
N PRO A 229 -12.01 -7.33 5.50
CA PRO A 229 -12.15 -6.26 4.51
C PRO A 229 -11.69 -4.93 5.13
N VAL A 230 -10.59 -4.40 4.61
CA VAL A 230 -10.02 -3.12 5.08
C VAL A 230 -10.72 -1.93 4.43
N GLY A 231 -10.90 -1.99 3.10
CA GLY A 231 -11.49 -0.96 2.27
C GLY A 231 -12.28 -1.57 1.13
N LYS A 232 -13.22 -0.83 0.55
CA LYS A 232 -14.02 -1.29 -0.59
C LYS A 232 -13.52 -0.59 -1.85
N PHE A 233 -13.07 -1.37 -2.82
CA PHE A 233 -12.77 -0.90 -4.16
C PHE A 233 -13.86 -1.42 -5.11
N PRO A 234 -14.30 -0.64 -6.10
CA PRO A 234 -13.72 0.63 -6.57
C PRO A 234 -14.04 1.83 -5.66
N SER A 235 -13.08 2.75 -5.46
CA SER A 235 -13.25 3.92 -4.58
C SER A 235 -13.02 5.24 -5.31
N LEU A 236 -14.07 6.05 -5.44
CA LEU A 236 -14.02 7.36 -6.09
C LEU A 236 -12.99 8.29 -5.45
N HIS A 237 -12.93 8.33 -4.13
CA HIS A 237 -12.01 9.22 -3.41
C HIS A 237 -10.53 8.87 -3.67
N VAL A 238 -10.20 7.58 -3.69
CA VAL A 238 -8.83 7.13 -3.99
C VAL A 238 -8.48 7.43 -5.45
N VAL A 239 -9.42 7.23 -6.37
CA VAL A 239 -9.26 7.58 -7.79
C VAL A 239 -8.96 9.07 -7.95
N ASN A 240 -9.79 9.95 -7.36
CA ASN A 240 -9.59 11.40 -7.42
C ASN A 240 -8.23 11.80 -6.83
N LEU A 241 -7.87 11.25 -5.68
CA LEU A 241 -6.59 11.56 -5.05
C LEU A 241 -5.38 11.13 -5.91
N LEU A 242 -5.47 9.96 -6.58
CA LEU A 242 -4.42 9.52 -7.51
C LEU A 242 -4.34 10.45 -8.73
N LEU A 243 -5.47 10.84 -9.31
CA LEU A 243 -5.55 11.75 -10.46
C LEU A 243 -5.00 13.15 -10.10
N GLU A 244 -5.39 13.70 -8.95
CA GLU A 244 -4.85 14.97 -8.42
C GLU A 244 -3.33 14.90 -8.19
N CYS A 245 -2.80 13.74 -7.84
CA CYS A 245 -1.36 13.51 -7.70
C CYS A 245 -0.65 13.24 -9.04
N GLY A 246 -1.33 13.35 -10.18
CA GLY A 246 -0.76 13.20 -11.51
C GLY A 246 -0.69 11.76 -12.03
N ALA A 247 -1.58 10.87 -11.57
CA ALA A 247 -1.74 9.56 -12.20
C ALA A 247 -2.29 9.73 -13.62
N ASP A 248 -1.68 9.03 -14.58
CA ASP A 248 -2.10 9.05 -15.98
C ASP A 248 -3.43 8.30 -16.19
N PRO A 249 -4.52 9.01 -16.58
CA PRO A 249 -5.84 8.42 -16.77
C PRO A 249 -5.92 7.46 -17.96
N ASP A 250 -5.02 7.57 -18.94
CA ASP A 250 -4.99 6.75 -20.16
C ASP A 250 -3.86 5.70 -20.17
N SER A 251 -3.26 5.48 -19.01
CA SER A 251 -2.29 4.40 -18.84
C SER A 251 -2.87 3.07 -19.31
N ARG A 252 -2.08 2.26 -20.02
CA ARG A 252 -2.53 0.96 -20.57
C ARG A 252 -1.96 -0.21 -19.77
N ASP A 253 -2.78 -1.23 -19.52
CA ASP A 253 -2.35 -2.55 -19.03
C ASP A 253 -1.80 -3.43 -20.18
N TYR A 254 -1.45 -4.70 -19.92
CA TYR A 254 -0.92 -5.61 -20.96
C TYR A 254 -1.94 -6.00 -22.03
N ASP A 255 -3.24 -5.89 -21.74
CA ASP A 255 -4.34 -6.11 -22.69
C ASP A 255 -4.77 -4.79 -23.34
N ASN A 256 -3.97 -3.73 -23.21
CA ASN A 256 -4.25 -2.38 -23.66
C ASN A 256 -5.53 -1.75 -23.08
N ASN A 257 -6.08 -2.30 -22.00
CA ASN A 257 -7.18 -1.66 -21.30
C ASN A 257 -6.65 -0.41 -20.59
N THR A 258 -7.45 0.65 -20.61
CA THR A 258 -7.25 1.84 -19.76
C THR A 258 -8.06 1.68 -18.46
N PRO A 259 -7.80 2.49 -17.41
CA PRO A 259 -8.63 2.53 -16.21
C PRO A 259 -10.11 2.73 -16.52
N LEU A 260 -10.45 3.46 -17.60
CA LEU A 260 -11.82 3.65 -18.05
C LEU A 260 -12.48 2.33 -18.52
N HIS A 261 -11.74 1.44 -19.18
CA HIS A 261 -12.22 0.10 -19.55
C HIS A 261 -12.52 -0.76 -18.32
N VAL A 262 -11.65 -0.70 -17.30
CA VAL A 262 -11.87 -1.42 -16.03
C VAL A 262 -13.09 -0.84 -15.29
N ALA A 263 -13.25 0.49 -15.28
CA ALA A 263 -14.41 1.16 -14.68
C ALA A 263 -15.72 0.74 -15.35
N ALA A 264 -15.72 0.66 -16.69
CA ALA A 264 -16.87 0.24 -17.48
C ALA A 264 -17.25 -1.21 -17.17
N ARG A 265 -16.28 -2.13 -17.18
CA ARG A 265 -16.50 -3.56 -16.80
C ARG A 265 -17.07 -3.70 -15.39
N ASN A 266 -16.66 -2.82 -14.49
CA ASN A 266 -17.14 -2.81 -13.10
C ASN A 266 -18.47 -2.10 -12.90
N ASN A 267 -19.04 -1.49 -13.95
CA ASN A 267 -20.31 -0.78 -13.93
C ASN A 267 -20.33 0.40 -12.93
N CYS A 268 -19.24 1.20 -12.90
CA CYS A 268 -19.08 2.31 -11.96
C CYS A 268 -19.12 3.69 -12.66
N PRO A 269 -20.32 4.24 -12.97
CA PRO A 269 -20.45 5.47 -13.77
C PRO A 269 -19.82 6.71 -13.09
N LEU A 270 -19.85 6.79 -11.76
CA LEU A 270 -19.25 7.91 -11.01
C LEU A 270 -17.72 7.96 -11.17
N ILE A 271 -17.08 6.79 -11.23
CA ILE A 271 -15.63 6.70 -11.45
C ILE A 271 -15.31 7.01 -12.91
N MET A 272 -16.17 6.58 -13.83
CA MET A 272 -16.03 6.93 -15.25
C MET A 272 -16.10 8.43 -15.47
N SER A 273 -17.05 9.15 -14.84
CA SER A 273 -17.10 10.62 -14.93
C SER A 273 -15.86 11.27 -14.37
N ALA A 274 -15.34 10.81 -13.22
CA ALA A 274 -14.13 11.38 -12.64
C ALA A 274 -12.89 11.17 -13.52
N LEU A 275 -12.75 9.99 -14.13
CA LEU A 275 -11.67 9.73 -15.09
C LEU A 275 -11.80 10.63 -16.33
N MET A 276 -13.02 10.84 -16.81
CA MET A 276 -13.31 11.66 -17.99
C MET A 276 -13.08 13.15 -17.71
N GLU A 277 -13.45 13.63 -16.52
CA GLU A 277 -13.14 14.98 -16.03
C GLU A 277 -11.63 15.20 -15.87
N ALA A 278 -10.87 14.15 -15.54
CA ALA A 278 -9.42 14.17 -15.50
C ALA A 278 -8.75 14.02 -16.88
N GLY A 279 -9.54 13.90 -17.96
CA GLY A 279 -9.05 13.90 -19.34
C GLY A 279 -8.89 12.51 -19.97
N ALA A 280 -9.45 11.44 -19.39
CA ALA A 280 -9.40 10.12 -20.00
C ALA A 280 -10.07 10.07 -21.39
N HIS A 281 -9.38 9.47 -22.36
CA HIS A 281 -9.89 9.29 -23.72
C HIS A 281 -10.92 8.17 -23.78
N MET A 282 -12.16 8.54 -24.17
CA MET A 282 -13.28 7.59 -24.28
C MET A 282 -13.16 6.60 -25.44
N ASP A 283 -12.39 6.97 -26.44
CA ASP A 283 -12.18 6.25 -27.68
C ASP A 283 -10.86 5.50 -27.75
N ALA A 284 -10.13 5.46 -26.62
CA ALA A 284 -9.05 4.51 -26.46
C ALA A 284 -9.58 3.08 -26.68
N THR A 285 -8.86 2.28 -27.46
CA THR A 285 -9.23 0.90 -27.74
C THR A 285 -8.33 -0.09 -27.01
N ASN A 286 -8.92 -1.17 -26.50
CA ASN A 286 -8.16 -2.28 -25.93
C ASN A 286 -7.59 -3.22 -27.02
N ALA A 287 -6.88 -4.28 -26.63
CA ALA A 287 -6.32 -5.25 -27.57
C ALA A 287 -7.38 -5.97 -28.44
N PHE A 288 -8.64 -5.96 -28.01
CA PHE A 288 -9.79 -6.49 -28.75
C PHE A 288 -10.46 -5.44 -29.66
N LYS A 289 -9.88 -4.24 -29.76
CA LYS A 289 -10.44 -3.08 -30.48
C LYS A 289 -11.78 -2.60 -29.95
N GLN A 290 -12.08 -2.91 -28.70
CA GLN A 290 -13.30 -2.46 -28.03
C GLN A 290 -13.01 -1.16 -27.29
N THR A 291 -13.98 -0.25 -27.32
CA THR A 291 -13.95 0.96 -26.50
C THR A 291 -14.53 0.69 -25.11
N ALA A 292 -14.22 1.54 -24.13
CA ALA A 292 -14.80 1.43 -22.79
C ALA A 292 -16.34 1.47 -22.80
N TYR A 293 -16.94 2.17 -23.76
CA TYR A 293 -18.40 2.26 -23.90
C TYR A 293 -19.05 0.94 -24.35
N GLU A 294 -18.38 0.18 -25.21
CA GLU A 294 -18.85 -1.13 -25.68
C GLU A 294 -18.83 -2.20 -24.59
N LEU A 295 -18.04 -1.99 -23.54
CA LEU A 295 -17.98 -2.86 -22.37
C LEU A 295 -19.09 -2.58 -21.33
N LEU A 296 -19.89 -1.54 -21.52
CA LEU A 296 -20.99 -1.20 -20.60
C LEU A 296 -22.21 -2.09 -20.84
N ASP A 297 -22.86 -2.52 -19.74
CA ASP A 297 -24.14 -3.22 -19.83
C ASP A 297 -25.25 -2.33 -20.41
N GLU A 298 -26.07 -2.88 -21.32
CA GLU A 298 -27.21 -2.21 -21.98
C GLU A 298 -28.18 -1.50 -21.02
N LYS A 299 -28.30 -2.02 -19.78
CA LYS A 299 -29.16 -1.45 -18.73
C LYS A 299 -28.62 -0.15 -18.12
N LEU A 300 -27.32 0.07 -18.16
CA LEU A 300 -26.68 1.30 -17.68
C LEU A 300 -26.57 2.32 -18.78
N LEU A 301 -26.41 1.90 -20.05
CA LEU A 301 -26.44 2.78 -21.21
C LEU A 301 -27.72 3.63 -21.30
N THR A 302 -28.85 3.09 -20.84
CA THR A 302 -30.14 3.81 -20.79
C THR A 302 -30.30 4.78 -19.61
N LYS A 303 -29.49 4.63 -18.56
CA LYS A 303 -29.49 5.50 -17.36
C LYS A 303 -28.31 6.47 -17.31
N SER A 304 -27.25 6.18 -18.06
CA SER A 304 -25.99 6.91 -17.99
C SER A 304 -26.12 8.22 -18.76
N THR A 305 -26.08 9.32 -18.02
CA THR A 305 -25.95 10.71 -18.51
C THR A 305 -24.58 10.98 -19.15
N MET A 306 -23.85 9.96 -19.61
CA MET A 306 -22.55 10.13 -20.23
C MET A 306 -22.78 10.37 -21.72
N GLN A 307 -22.83 11.64 -22.12
CA GLN A 307 -22.84 11.99 -23.54
C GLN A 307 -21.39 11.93 -24.06
N PRO A 308 -21.02 10.91 -24.85
CA PRO A 308 -19.63 10.74 -25.29
C PRO A 308 -19.14 11.94 -26.11
N PHE A 309 -20.06 12.61 -26.80
CA PHE A 309 -19.80 13.78 -27.64
C PHE A 309 -19.19 14.97 -26.89
N ASN A 310 -19.40 15.08 -25.57
CA ASN A 310 -18.87 16.21 -24.80
C ASN A 310 -17.37 16.09 -24.54
N TYR A 311 -16.80 14.89 -24.67
CA TYR A 311 -15.42 14.60 -24.28
C TYR A 311 -14.55 14.10 -25.46
N ILE A 312 -15.14 13.91 -26.65
CA ILE A 312 -14.39 13.60 -27.87
C ILE A 312 -13.84 14.91 -28.45
N THR A 313 -12.52 15.06 -28.45
CA THR A 313 -11.87 16.23 -29.04
C THR A 313 -11.70 16.08 -30.56
N LEU A 314 -11.46 17.19 -31.26
CA LEU A 314 -11.17 17.15 -32.71
C LEU A 314 -9.93 16.31 -33.02
N GLN A 315 -8.94 16.29 -32.11
CA GLN A 315 -7.75 15.45 -32.24
C GLN A 315 -8.11 13.96 -32.22
N CYS A 316 -9.01 13.57 -31.32
CA CYS A 316 -9.53 12.20 -31.23
C CYS A 316 -10.24 11.78 -32.54
N LEU A 317 -11.08 12.67 -33.10
CA LEU A 317 -11.74 12.44 -34.40
C LEU A 317 -10.73 12.31 -35.56
N ALA A 318 -9.67 13.11 -35.56
CA ALA A 318 -8.62 13.05 -36.57
C ALA A 318 -7.82 11.74 -36.47
N ALA A 319 -7.44 11.31 -35.26
CA ALA A 319 -6.76 10.03 -35.02
C ALA A 319 -7.60 8.85 -35.53
N ARG A 320 -8.91 8.84 -35.20
CA ARG A 320 -9.85 7.83 -35.71
C ARG A 320 -9.98 7.82 -37.23
N ALA A 321 -9.98 8.99 -37.87
CA ALA A 321 -10.02 9.08 -39.32
C ALA A 321 -8.76 8.48 -39.96
N LEU A 322 -7.58 8.72 -39.37
CA LEU A 322 -6.32 8.15 -39.83
C LEU A 322 -6.32 6.62 -39.73
N ASP A 323 -6.75 6.05 -38.60
CA ASP A 323 -6.83 4.59 -38.43
C ASP A 323 -7.89 3.97 -39.35
N LYS A 324 -9.10 4.55 -39.40
CA LYS A 324 -10.20 4.06 -40.25
C LYS A 324 -9.82 4.03 -41.73
N HIS A 325 -9.09 5.04 -42.21
CA HIS A 325 -8.64 5.13 -43.60
C HIS A 325 -7.25 4.51 -43.84
N LYS A 326 -6.61 3.94 -42.81
CA LYS A 326 -5.25 3.36 -42.83
C LYS A 326 -4.23 4.27 -43.50
N ILE A 327 -4.30 5.56 -43.20
CA ILE A 327 -3.39 6.57 -43.76
C ILE A 327 -2.01 6.37 -43.11
N PRO A 328 -0.91 6.26 -43.87
CA PRO A 328 0.42 6.13 -43.28
C PRO A 328 0.82 7.44 -42.60
N TYR A 329 0.98 7.41 -41.28
CA TYR A 329 1.38 8.58 -40.47
C TYR A 329 2.78 8.45 -39.86
N LYS A 330 3.30 7.22 -39.70
CA LYS A 330 4.60 6.98 -39.06
C LYS A 330 5.76 7.64 -39.81
N GLY A 331 6.52 8.49 -39.12
CA GLY A 331 7.62 9.28 -39.69
C GLY A 331 7.20 10.59 -40.39
N PHE A 332 5.90 10.88 -40.49
CA PHE A 332 5.38 12.14 -41.02
C PHE A 332 4.92 13.12 -39.93
N ILE A 333 4.73 12.62 -38.71
CA ILE A 333 4.29 13.38 -37.54
C ILE A 333 5.27 13.15 -36.37
N PRO A 334 5.28 14.04 -35.36
CA PRO A 334 6.05 13.83 -34.13
C PRO A 334 5.64 12.55 -33.40
N GLU A 335 6.60 11.87 -32.74
CA GLU A 335 6.37 10.63 -31.98
C GLU A 335 5.27 10.75 -30.91
N GLU A 336 5.11 11.93 -30.31
CA GLU A 336 4.06 12.24 -29.35
C GLU A 336 2.65 12.09 -29.95
N LEU A 337 2.48 12.51 -31.22
CA LEU A 337 1.23 12.35 -31.96
C LEU A 337 1.05 10.93 -32.49
N GLU A 338 2.15 10.19 -32.74
CA GLU A 338 2.07 8.77 -33.08
C GLU A 338 1.50 7.97 -31.90
N ALA A 339 2.01 8.19 -30.69
CA ALA A 339 1.50 7.55 -29.47
C ALA A 339 0.02 7.88 -29.21
N PHE A 340 -0.40 9.12 -29.49
CA PHE A 340 -1.80 9.53 -29.41
C PHE A 340 -2.69 8.81 -30.44
N ILE A 341 -2.21 8.63 -31.67
CA ILE A 341 -2.97 7.87 -32.69
C ILE A 341 -2.99 6.38 -32.33
N GLU A 342 -1.91 5.81 -31.80
CA GLU A 342 -1.89 4.41 -31.36
C GLU A 342 -2.79 4.11 -30.14
N LEU A 343 -3.23 5.15 -29.42
CA LEU A 343 -4.24 5.03 -28.37
C LEU A 343 -5.63 4.71 -28.94
N HIS A 344 -5.95 5.23 -30.13
CA HIS A 344 -7.25 5.15 -30.80
C HIS A 344 -7.30 3.99 -31.78
#